data_AF-A0A0R3WSI5-F1
#
_entry.id   AF-A0A0R3WSI5-F1
#
_cell.length_a   1.000
_cell.length_b   1.000
_cell.length_c   1.000
_cell.angle_alpha   90.00
_cell.angle_beta   90.00
_cell.angle_gamma   90.00
#
_symmetry.space_group_name_H-M   'P 1'
#
loop_
_entity.id
_entity.type
_entity.pdbx_description
1 polymer ?
#
loop_
_entity_poly.entity_id
_entity_poly.type
_entity_poly.pdbx_seq_one_letter_code
_entity_poly.pdbx_strand_id
1 'polypeptide(L)'
;MISLVPPANMPPCIFILEQALSARALQEMLSSRNELSDSHTSGHRTLLYGHAIRLKHRNSSMYLACLGTSSTEDKLAFDVGLEREANTEACWWTIHPASKQRSVGEKVRIGDDLILVSVSSERYLVCFYFSPLSMHAPH
;
A
#
# COMPACT_ATOMS: atom_id res chain seq x y z
N MET A 1 21.18 -14.12 -13.81
CA MET A 1 20.64 -12.91 -14.44
C MET A 1 19.12 -13.04 -14.41
N ILE A 2 18.46 -12.49 -13.39
CA ILE A 2 17.00 -12.57 -13.29
C ILE A 2 16.48 -11.51 -14.27
N SER A 3 15.80 -11.93 -15.34
CA SER A 3 15.20 -11.01 -16.29
C SER A 3 14.13 -10.20 -15.56
N LEU A 4 14.37 -8.91 -15.34
CA LEU A 4 13.38 -7.95 -14.81
C LEU A 4 12.35 -7.54 -15.87
N VAL A 5 12.46 -8.06 -17.10
CA VAL A 5 11.46 -7.85 -18.15
C VAL A 5 10.30 -8.81 -17.89
N PRO A 6 9.10 -8.31 -17.53
CA PRO A 6 7.93 -9.17 -17.40
C PRO A 6 7.66 -9.89 -18.73
N PRO A 7 7.14 -11.14 -18.71
CA PRO A 7 6.85 -11.89 -19.92
C PRO A 7 5.94 -11.10 -20.87
N ALA A 8 6.16 -11.22 -22.18
CA ALA A 8 5.46 -10.45 -23.21
C ALA A 8 3.91 -10.57 -23.22
N ASN A 9 3.35 -11.51 -22.43
CA ASN A 9 1.91 -11.74 -22.32
C ASN A 9 1.40 -11.71 -20.87
N MET A 10 2.15 -11.11 -19.95
CA MET A 10 1.67 -10.97 -18.58
C MET A 10 0.50 -9.97 -18.54
N PRO A 11 -0.70 -10.38 -18.07
CA PRO A 11 -1.81 -9.45 -17.94
C PRO A 11 -1.43 -8.31 -16.97
N PRO A 12 -1.97 -7.10 -17.17
CA PRO A 12 -1.64 -5.97 -16.31
C PRO A 12 -2.00 -6.29 -14.85
N CYS A 13 -1.09 -5.94 -13.93
CA CYS A 13 -1.38 -5.97 -12.51
C CYS A 13 -2.23 -4.74 -12.17
N ILE A 14 -3.53 -4.96 -11.97
CA ILE A 14 -4.51 -3.88 -11.76
C ILE A 14 -4.97 -3.90 -10.30
N PHE A 15 -4.84 -2.75 -9.64
CA PHE A 15 -5.46 -2.48 -8.35
C PHE A 15 -6.64 -1.54 -8.49
N ILE A 16 -7.67 -1.81 -7.71
CA ILE A 16 -8.85 -0.95 -7.54
C ILE A 16 -8.71 -0.28 -6.18
N LEU A 17 -8.85 1.05 -6.15
CA LEU A 17 -9.02 1.78 -4.90
C LEU A 17 -10.41 1.46 -4.34
N GLU A 18 -10.47 0.50 -3.41
CA GLU A 18 -11.75 0.03 -2.88
C GLU A 18 -12.28 0.98 -1.81
N GLN A 19 -11.41 1.51 -0.96
CA GLN A 19 -11.77 2.46 0.09
C GLN A 19 -10.69 3.52 0.27
N ALA A 20 -11.14 4.72 0.67
CA ALA A 20 -10.30 5.82 1.12
C ALA A 20 -10.97 6.51 2.31
N LEU A 21 -10.30 6.53 3.45
CA LEU A 21 -10.80 7.04 4.72
C LEU A 21 -9.83 8.04 5.33
N SER A 22 -10.34 8.99 6.12
CA SER A 22 -9.48 9.77 7.01
C SER A 22 -8.92 8.87 8.11
N ALA A 23 -7.81 9.26 8.74
CA ALA A 23 -7.21 8.49 9.84
C ALA A 23 -8.21 8.19 10.97
N ARG A 24 -9.05 9.17 11.32
CA ARG A 24 -10.08 9.00 12.35
C ARG A 24 -11.18 8.01 11.94
N ALA A 25 -11.68 8.11 10.72
CA ALA A 25 -12.71 7.19 10.23
C ALA A 25 -12.17 5.75 10.14
N LEU A 26 -10.89 5.59 9.77
CA LEU A 26 -10.22 4.29 9.79
C LEU A 26 -10.14 3.71 11.21
N GLN A 27 -9.71 4.50 12.20
CA GLN A 27 -9.65 4.07 13.60
C GLN A 27 -11.02 3.64 14.13
N GLU A 28 -12.07 4.41 13.82
CA GLU A 28 -13.45 4.09 14.19
C GLU A 28 -13.93 2.77 13.56
N MET A 29 -13.59 2.53 12.29
CA MET A 29 -13.91 1.29 11.59
C MET A 29 -13.16 0.07 12.14
N LEU A 30 -11.86 0.20 12.41
CA LEU A 30 -11.06 -0.91 12.97
C LEU A 30 -11.46 -1.25 14.41
N SER A 31 -11.89 -0.24 15.18
CA SER A 31 -12.34 -0.44 16.57
C SER A 31 -13.73 -1.08 16.67
N SER A 32 -14.58 -0.90 15.64
CA SER A 32 -15.92 -1.51 15.55
C SER A 32 -15.82 -2.92 14.96
N ARG A 33 -15.27 -3.85 15.76
CA ARG A 33 -14.88 -5.23 15.39
C ARG A 33 -15.94 -6.15 14.75
N ASN A 34 -17.13 -5.69 14.36
CA ASN A 34 -18.13 -6.57 13.78
C ASN A 34 -19.16 -5.94 12.82
N GLU A 35 -19.05 -4.65 12.51
CA GLU A 35 -19.97 -4.01 11.59
C GLU A 35 -19.11 -3.35 10.51
N LEU A 36 -18.57 -4.17 9.61
CA LEU A 36 -18.41 -3.76 8.21
C LEU A 36 -19.83 -3.52 7.68
N SER A 37 -20.51 -2.52 8.23
CA SER A 37 -21.57 -1.87 7.51
C SER A 37 -20.91 -1.53 6.20
N ASP A 38 -21.44 -2.13 5.14
CA ASP A 38 -21.16 -1.84 3.75
C ASP A 38 -21.67 -0.42 3.45
N SER A 39 -21.37 0.50 4.38
CA SER A 39 -21.90 1.83 4.53
C SER A 39 -21.20 2.66 3.48
N HIS A 40 -21.71 2.47 2.27
CA HIS A 40 -22.13 3.54 1.39
C HIS A 40 -21.15 4.71 1.39
N THR A 41 -19.91 4.42 0.99
CA THR A 41 -19.09 5.43 0.33
C THR A 41 -19.18 5.24 -1.19
N SER A 42 -20.38 4.92 -1.66
CA SER A 42 -20.80 4.95 -3.07
C SER A 42 -20.90 6.40 -3.57
N GLY A 43 -19.75 7.04 -3.68
CA GLY A 43 -19.59 8.31 -4.36
C GLY A 43 -18.14 8.47 -4.79
N HIS A 44 -17.89 9.17 -5.89
CA HIS A 44 -16.55 9.57 -6.30
C HIS A 44 -15.93 10.47 -5.22
N ARG A 45 -15.36 9.87 -4.18
CA ARG A 45 -14.63 10.57 -3.14
C ARG A 45 -13.31 10.98 -3.74
N THR A 46 -13.08 12.29 -3.77
CA THR A 46 -11.78 12.82 -4.14
C THR A 46 -10.76 12.34 -3.11
N LEU A 47 -9.70 11.68 -3.57
CA LEU A 47 -8.62 11.24 -2.71
C LEU A 47 -7.85 12.47 -2.19
N LEU A 48 -7.65 12.58 -0.88
CA LEU A 48 -6.86 13.65 -0.28
C LEU A 48 -5.60 13.09 0.37
N TYR A 49 -4.49 13.83 0.32
CA TYR A 49 -3.30 13.48 1.07
C TYR A 49 -3.61 13.31 2.57
N GLY A 50 -3.01 12.30 3.19
CA GLY A 50 -3.29 11.85 4.56
C GLY A 50 -4.47 10.90 4.69
N HIS A 51 -5.18 10.57 3.60
CA HIS A 51 -6.12 9.45 3.64
C HIS A 51 -5.39 8.12 3.75
N ALA A 52 -6.00 7.19 4.49
CA ALA A 52 -5.69 5.78 4.42
C ALA A 52 -6.50 5.15 3.29
N ILE A 53 -5.84 4.35 2.47
CA ILE A 53 -6.42 3.68 1.31
C ILE A 53 -6.31 2.17 1.44
N ARG A 54 -7.28 1.48 0.83
CA ARG A 54 -7.25 0.02 0.65
C ARG A 54 -7.28 -0.31 -0.84
N LEU A 55 -6.26 -1.06 -1.27
CA LEU A 55 -6.06 -1.44 -2.67
C LEU A 55 -6.41 -2.91 -2.86
N LYS A 56 -7.35 -3.19 -3.76
CA LYS A 56 -7.76 -4.56 -4.09
C LYS A 56 -7.22 -4.97 -5.44
N HIS A 57 -6.49 -6.08 -5.47
CA HIS A 57 -6.00 -6.68 -6.71
C HIS A 57 -7.18 -7.26 -7.49
N ARG A 58 -7.37 -6.79 -8.73
CA ARG A 58 -8.55 -7.09 -9.55
C ARG A 58 -8.73 -8.58 -9.80
N ASN A 59 -7.65 -9.30 -10.11
CA ASN A 59 -7.74 -10.69 -10.57
C ASN A 59 -7.92 -11.69 -9.43
N SER A 60 -7.25 -11.49 -8.30
CA SER A 60 -7.35 -12.39 -7.14
C SER A 60 -8.40 -11.97 -6.13
N SER A 61 -8.95 -10.75 -6.23
CA SER A 61 -9.82 -10.13 -5.21
C SER A 61 -9.18 -10.03 -3.82
N MET A 62 -7.86 -10.13 -3.72
CA MET A 62 -7.08 -9.97 -2.48
C MET A 62 -6.62 -8.51 -2.33
N TYR A 63 -6.12 -8.17 -1.14
CA TYR A 63 -5.73 -6.82 -0.76
C TYR A 63 -4.22 -6.69 -0.64
N LEU A 64 -3.67 -5.56 -1.09
CA LEU A 64 -2.26 -5.24 -0.90
C LEU A 64 -1.98 -5.05 0.60
N ALA A 65 -1.07 -5.83 1.15
CA ALA A 65 -0.83 -5.86 2.59
C ALA A 65 0.67 -5.85 2.93
N CYS A 66 0.99 -5.24 4.07
CA CYS A 66 2.28 -5.40 4.75
C CYS A 66 2.24 -6.72 5.54
N LEU A 67 3.05 -7.69 5.14
CA LEU A 67 3.08 -9.02 5.73
C LEU A 67 3.89 -9.02 7.04
N GLY A 68 3.63 -10.01 7.91
CA GLY A 68 4.42 -10.25 9.12
C GLY A 68 5.76 -10.95 8.87
N THR A 69 6.06 -11.33 7.62
CA THR A 69 7.33 -11.96 7.21
C THR A 69 8.32 -10.93 6.68
N SER A 70 9.60 -11.30 6.64
CA SER A 70 10.64 -10.53 5.96
C SER A 70 11.51 -11.49 5.16
N SER A 71 11.73 -11.16 3.88
CA SER A 71 12.58 -11.88 2.95
C SER A 71 14.00 -11.31 2.86
N THR A 72 14.31 -10.29 3.68
CA THR A 72 15.61 -9.59 3.66
C THR A 72 16.36 -9.78 4.98
N GLU A 73 17.67 -9.54 4.98
CA GLU A 73 18.47 -9.52 6.22
C GLU A 73 18.23 -8.26 7.07
N ASP A 74 17.57 -7.24 6.51
CA ASP A 74 17.12 -6.08 7.26
C ASP A 74 15.95 -6.47 8.17
N LYS A 75 16.25 -6.54 9.47
CA LYS A 75 15.28 -6.87 10.54
C LYS A 75 14.14 -5.86 10.66
N LEU A 76 14.28 -4.70 10.02
CA LEU A 76 13.29 -3.64 10.02
C LEU A 76 12.43 -3.67 8.74
N ALA A 77 12.80 -4.46 7.72
CA ALA A 77 11.99 -4.62 6.52
C ALA A 77 10.88 -5.65 6.73
N PHE A 78 9.75 -5.39 6.09
CA PHE A 78 8.61 -6.31 6.02
C PHE A 78 8.31 -6.58 4.55
N ASP A 79 7.88 -7.80 4.25
CA ASP A 79 7.44 -8.16 2.92
C ASP A 79 6.10 -7.48 2.59
N VAL A 80 5.89 -7.22 1.30
CA VAL A 80 4.61 -6.71 0.79
C VAL A 80 4.01 -7.75 -0.13
N GLY A 81 2.75 -8.08 0.10
CA GLY A 81 2.06 -9.15 -0.61
C GLY A 81 0.56 -8.96 -0.70
N LEU A 82 -0.15 -10.06 -0.96
CA LEU A 82 -1.61 -10.07 -1.09
C LEU A 82 -2.24 -10.92 0.01
N GLU A 83 -3.20 -10.36 0.75
CA GLU A 83 -3.98 -11.08 1.76
C GLU A 83 -5.47 -11.14 1.41
N ARG A 84 -6.14 -12.22 1.87
CA ARG A 84 -7.60 -12.38 1.67
C ARG A 84 -8.42 -11.59 2.69
N GLU A 85 -7.92 -11.46 3.92
CA GLU A 85 -8.62 -10.81 5.02
C GLU A 85 -8.30 -9.32 5.03
N ALA A 86 -9.32 -8.48 4.79
CA ALA A 86 -9.15 -7.03 4.61
C ALA A 86 -9.36 -6.22 5.90
N ASN A 87 -9.54 -6.91 7.02
CA ASN A 87 -10.09 -6.35 8.26
C ASN A 87 -8.99 -5.91 9.23
N THR A 88 -7.74 -6.12 8.85
CA THR A 88 -6.56 -5.77 9.64
C THR A 88 -5.95 -4.47 9.14
N GLU A 89 -5.20 -3.81 10.01
CA GLU A 89 -4.39 -2.62 9.65
C GLU A 89 -3.36 -2.92 8.55
N ALA A 90 -2.96 -4.19 8.40
CA ALA A 90 -1.96 -4.62 7.43
C ALA A 90 -2.36 -4.30 5.98
N CYS A 91 -3.66 -4.25 5.67
CA CYS A 91 -4.17 -3.95 4.33
C CYS A 91 -4.34 -2.45 4.04
N TRP A 92 -3.98 -1.58 4.98
CA TRP A 92 -4.17 -0.13 4.87
C TRP A 92 -2.87 0.63 4.69
N TRP A 93 -2.91 1.63 3.80
CA TRP A 93 -1.76 2.45 3.45
C TRP A 93 -2.13 3.93 3.52
N THR A 94 -1.40 4.77 4.25
CA THR A 94 -1.59 6.22 4.17
C THR A 94 -0.83 6.79 2.99
N ILE A 95 -1.46 7.75 2.30
CA ILE A 95 -0.84 8.45 1.17
C ILE A 95 -0.33 9.82 1.60
N HIS A 96 0.96 10.08 1.37
CA HIS A 96 1.61 11.33 1.70
C HIS A 96 2.17 12.01 0.44
N PRO A 97 2.22 13.35 0.41
CA PRO A 97 2.83 14.06 -0.70
C PRO A 97 4.34 13.81 -0.71
N ALA A 98 4.90 13.49 -1.88
CA ALA A 98 6.34 13.30 -2.03
C ALA A 98 7.12 14.63 -2.03
N SER A 99 6.46 15.74 -2.36
CA SER A 99 7.08 17.06 -2.45
C SER A 99 6.46 18.06 -1.46
N LYS A 100 7.23 19.10 -1.11
CA LYS A 100 6.75 20.22 -0.27
C LYS A 100 5.74 21.14 -0.95
N GLN A 101 5.44 20.92 -2.24
CA GLN A 101 4.44 21.69 -2.98
C GLN A 101 3.00 21.23 -2.69
N ARG A 102 2.84 20.11 -1.99
CA ARG A 102 1.55 19.53 -1.63
C ARG A 102 1.46 19.34 -0.12
N SER A 103 0.25 19.47 0.40
CA SER A 103 -0.03 19.37 1.84
C SER A 103 -1.09 18.31 2.14
N VAL A 104 -1.04 17.77 3.37
CA VAL A 104 -2.10 16.91 3.91
C VAL A 104 -3.45 17.63 3.83
N GLY A 105 -4.49 16.91 3.38
CA GLY A 105 -5.82 17.46 3.13
C GLY A 105 -6.04 18.01 1.72
N GLU A 106 -5.00 18.24 0.93
CA GLU A 106 -5.15 18.63 -0.48
C GLU A 106 -5.58 17.44 -1.35
N LYS A 107 -6.25 17.75 -2.47
CA LYS A 107 -6.66 16.74 -3.47
C LYS A 107 -5.46 16.17 -4.20
N VAL A 108 -5.37 14.84 -4.24
CA VAL A 108 -4.41 14.13 -5.08
C VAL A 108 -4.82 14.29 -6.54
N ARG A 109 -3.86 14.60 -7.41
CA ARG A 109 -4.06 14.77 -8.85
C ARG A 109 -3.40 13.65 -9.63
N ILE A 110 -3.86 13.45 -10.86
CA ILE A 110 -3.24 12.52 -11.79
C ILE A 110 -1.80 12.97 -12.06
N GLY A 111 -0.85 12.04 -11.92
CA GLY A 111 0.57 12.30 -12.11
C GLY A 111 1.30 12.87 -10.90
N ASP A 112 0.63 13.07 -9.76
CA ASP A 112 1.32 13.43 -8.53
C ASP A 112 2.15 12.23 -8.00
N ASP A 113 3.37 12.51 -7.53
CA ASP A 113 4.21 11.54 -6.83
C ASP A 113 3.68 11.30 -5.41
N LEU A 114 3.56 10.03 -5.03
CA LEU A 114 3.00 9.59 -3.76
C LEU A 114 4.02 8.82 -2.94
N ILE A 115 3.99 9.05 -1.63
CA ILE A 115 4.63 8.19 -0.63
C ILE A 115 3.52 7.36 0.03
N LEU A 116 3.67 6.04 0.01
CA LEU A 116 2.78 5.13 0.74
C LEU A 116 3.46 4.69 2.04
N VAL A 117 2.73 4.76 3.15
CA VAL A 117 3.17 4.28 4.47
C VAL A 117 2.19 3.24 4.95
N SER A 118 2.68 2.07 5.34
CA SER A 118 1.85 1.02 5.94
C SER A 118 1.27 1.51 7.27
N VAL A 119 -0.03 1.31 7.48
CA VAL A 119 -0.68 1.65 8.76
C VAL A 119 -0.22 0.70 9.87
N SER A 120 -0.04 -0.59 9.58
CA SER A 120 0.31 -1.58 10.61
C SER A 120 1.74 -1.49 11.12
N SER A 121 2.66 -1.01 10.28
CA SER A 121 4.10 -1.02 10.59
C SER A 121 4.75 0.36 10.59
N GLU A 122 4.01 1.41 10.21
CA GLU A 122 4.49 2.79 10.09
C GLU A 122 5.71 2.92 9.16
N ARG A 123 5.83 2.00 8.18
CA ARG A 123 6.97 1.92 7.26
C ARG A 123 6.59 2.25 5.84
N TYR A 124 7.54 2.87 5.14
CA TYR A 124 7.38 3.25 3.75
C TYR A 124 7.34 2.04 2.84
N LEU A 125 6.48 2.07 1.82
CA LEU A 125 6.58 1.19 0.67
C LEU A 125 7.77 1.65 -0.17
N VAL A 126 8.81 0.83 -0.25
CA VAL A 126 10.06 1.15 -0.95
C VAL A 126 10.38 0.09 -2.00
N CYS A 127 10.96 0.52 -3.11
CA CYS A 127 11.54 -0.39 -4.08
C CYS A 127 13.02 -0.61 -3.72
N PHE A 128 13.34 -1.81 -3.25
CA PHE A 128 14.73 -2.23 -3.08
C PHE A 128 15.26 -2.85 -4.38
N TYR A 129 16.23 -2.20 -5.00
CA TYR A 129 17.05 -2.85 -6.03
C TYR A 129 18.13 -3.67 -5.32
N PHE A 130 17.92 -4.98 -5.20
CA PHE A 130 18.98 -5.89 -4.80
C PHE A 130 20.05 -5.90 -5.90
N SER A 131 21.13 -5.13 -5.70
CA SER A 131 22.27 -5.15 -6.62
C SER A 131 23.15 -6.35 -6.29
N PRO A 132 23.28 -7.37 -7.17
CA PRO A 132 24.13 -8.54 -6.91
C PRO A 132 25.62 -8.20 -6.75
N LEU A 133 26.04 -6.97 -7.05
CA LEU A 133 27.42 -6.49 -6.88
C LEU A 133 27.84 -6.31 -5.41
N SER A 134 26.92 -6.33 -4.45
CA SER A 134 27.28 -6.21 -3.02
C SER A 134 27.77 -7.52 -2.38
N MET A 135 27.76 -8.65 -3.11
CA MET A 135 28.20 -9.97 -2.62
C MET A 135 29.69 -10.29 -2.86
N HIS A 136 30.50 -9.35 -3.38
CA HIS A 136 31.92 -9.59 -3.69
C HIS A 136 32.87 -8.53 -3.09
N ALA A 137 32.67 -8.18 -1.83
CA ALA A 137 33.76 -7.63 -1.02
C ALA A 137 34.28 -8.74 -0.10
N PRO A 138 35.28 -9.54 -0.51
CA PRO A 138 36.02 -10.34 0.45
C PRO A 138 36.80 -9.40 1.38
N HIS A 139 36.74 -9.71 2.68
CA HIS A 139 37.68 -9.20 3.69
C HIS A 139 39.11 -9.67 3.40
#